data_AF-A0ABD1KH72-F1
#
_entry.id   AF-A0ABD1KH72-F1
#
_cell.length_a   1.000
_cell.length_b   1.000
_cell.length_c   1.000
_cell.angle_alpha   90.00
_cell.angle_beta   90.00
_cell.angle_gamma   90.00
#
_symmetry.space_group_name_H-M   'P 1'
#
loop_
_entity.id
_entity.type
_entity.pdbx_description
1 polymer ?
#
loop_
_entity_poly.entity_id
_entity_poly.type
_entity_poly.pdbx_seq_one_letter_code
_entity_poly.pdbx_strand_id
1 'polypeptide(L)'
;MDKEKMNTKGMYREKLNATAKQRYLEKLCGINQIDPYELSAGEWSRDMNALPPCTYMDMVNYLVFGVSYYTKQQFKCYKSLESHEQFCCGWVQDLKIYTPGGCENTVVLAKVMHSQRLSQPPLTPWVILAPSGEVVSAHCTCMAGVAESCTHVGALLFKVEASVRLKEQATVTDEPAYWMLPGNVNKVHPEVGHKIDFTSAAAKRRSLNSAIDGESHSRPAFRTRTTKATTLTPTPTSEDMDKLYSDIHRTGTRAQ
;
A
#
# COMPACT_ATOMS: atom_id res chain seq x y z
N MET A 1 44.56 -12.08 -28.65
CA MET A 1 44.57 -12.86 -27.39
C MET A 1 43.59 -12.18 -26.46
N ASP A 2 42.31 -12.43 -26.71
CA ASP A 2 41.20 -11.87 -25.94
C ASP A 2 41.09 -12.64 -24.62
N LYS A 3 41.39 -11.95 -23.52
CA LYS A 3 41.12 -12.48 -22.19
C LYS A 3 39.62 -12.37 -21.94
N GLU A 4 38.89 -13.45 -22.20
CA GLU A 4 37.57 -13.68 -21.63
C GLU A 4 37.67 -13.56 -20.10
N LYS A 5 37.15 -12.45 -19.56
CA LYS A 5 36.88 -12.33 -18.13
C LYS A 5 35.64 -13.20 -17.84
N MET A 6 35.87 -14.43 -17.39
CA MET A 6 34.84 -15.23 -16.74
C MET A 6 34.28 -14.44 -15.56
N ASN A 7 33.06 -13.91 -15.71
CA ASN A 7 32.32 -13.20 -14.68
C ASN A 7 31.64 -14.21 -13.75
N THR A 8 32.41 -14.83 -12.85
CA THR A 8 31.84 -15.52 -11.70
C THR A 8 31.29 -14.45 -10.75
N LYS A 9 29.97 -14.27 -10.76
CA LYS A 9 29.27 -13.27 -9.94
C LYS A 9 29.28 -13.74 -8.47
N GLY A 10 30.44 -13.68 -7.82
CA GLY A 10 30.62 -14.07 -6.43
C GLY A 10 29.80 -13.19 -5.48
N MET A 11 29.43 -13.79 -4.34
CA MET A 11 28.68 -13.17 -3.24
C MET A 11 29.32 -11.85 -2.82
N TYR A 12 28.51 -10.85 -2.46
CA TYR A 12 29.01 -9.51 -2.14
C TYR A 12 30.06 -9.52 -1.02
N ARG A 13 29.81 -10.30 0.04
CA ARG A 13 30.71 -10.47 1.19
C ARG A 13 32.11 -10.96 0.86
N GLU A 14 32.28 -11.71 -0.23
CA GLU A 14 33.58 -12.22 -0.66
C GLU A 14 34.45 -11.15 -1.34
N LYS A 15 33.84 -10.03 -1.75
CA LYS A 15 34.55 -8.89 -2.35
C LYS A 15 35.08 -7.91 -1.30
N LEU A 16 34.68 -8.08 -0.04
CA LEU A 16 35.11 -7.24 1.08
C LEU A 16 36.49 -7.69 1.57
N ASN A 17 37.28 -6.73 2.08
CA ASN A 17 38.50 -7.07 2.80
C ASN A 17 38.17 -7.83 4.10
N ALA A 18 39.15 -8.51 4.70
CA ALA A 18 38.92 -9.40 5.84
C ALA A 18 38.18 -8.72 7.01
N THR A 19 38.59 -7.50 7.39
CA THR A 19 37.98 -6.76 8.51
C THR A 19 36.56 -6.28 8.18
N ALA A 20 36.32 -5.81 6.95
CA ALA A 20 35.00 -5.41 6.48
C ALA A 20 34.06 -6.61 6.33
N LYS A 21 34.57 -7.75 5.88
CA LYS A 21 33.82 -9.01 5.81
C LYS A 21 33.39 -9.47 7.19
N GLN A 22 34.30 -9.44 8.17
CA GLN A 22 33.96 -9.79 9.56
C GLN A 22 32.86 -8.89 10.12
N ARG A 23 33.00 -7.57 9.99
CA ARG A 23 31.95 -6.63 10.42
C ARG A 23 30.63 -6.84 9.68
N TYR A 24 30.69 -7.13 8.38
CA TYR A 24 29.51 -7.44 7.59
C TYR A 24 28.76 -8.67 8.13
N LEU A 25 29.48 -9.76 8.43
CA LEU A 25 28.90 -10.98 9.01
C LEU A 25 28.30 -10.75 10.41
N GLU A 26 28.93 -9.91 11.25
CA GLU A 26 28.36 -9.53 12.55
C GLU A 26 27.00 -8.83 12.40
N LYS A 27 26.83 -7.98 11.37
CA LYS A 27 25.54 -7.35 11.09
C LYS A 27 24.49 -8.37 10.68
N LEU A 28 24.86 -9.38 9.88
CA LEU A 28 23.94 -10.45 9.47
C LEU A 28 23.45 -11.27 10.67
N CYS A 29 24.25 -11.40 11.73
CA CYS A 29 23.84 -12.09 12.95
C CYS A 29 22.58 -11.45 13.57
N GLY A 30 22.46 -10.13 13.49
CA GLY A 30 21.30 -9.38 13.96
C GLY A 30 20.02 -9.58 13.14
N ILE A 31 20.09 -10.29 12.01
CA ILE A 31 18.97 -10.57 11.09
C ILE A 31 18.95 -12.06 10.69
N ASN A 32 19.25 -12.94 11.65
CA ASN A 32 19.20 -14.40 11.49
C ASN A 32 20.12 -14.93 10.35
N GLN A 33 21.28 -14.30 10.17
CA GLN A 33 22.29 -14.67 9.17
C GLN A 33 21.82 -14.58 7.71
N ILE A 34 20.75 -13.83 7.44
CA ILE A 34 20.22 -13.61 6.11
C ILE A 34 20.97 -12.46 5.45
N ASP A 35 21.51 -12.68 4.25
CA ASP A 35 22.18 -11.65 3.45
C ASP A 35 21.16 -10.85 2.61
N PRO A 36 20.95 -9.55 2.87
CA PRO A 36 20.00 -8.74 2.11
C PRO A 36 20.29 -8.68 0.59
N TYR A 37 21.53 -8.90 0.15
CA TYR A 37 21.86 -8.89 -1.27
C TYR A 37 21.57 -10.22 -1.97
N GLU A 38 21.30 -11.28 -1.22
CA GLU A 38 20.99 -12.62 -1.74
C GLU A 38 19.49 -12.92 -1.73
N LEU A 39 18.69 -12.11 -1.02
CA LEU A 39 17.23 -12.20 -1.02
C LEU A 39 16.65 -12.01 -2.44
N SER A 40 15.72 -12.89 -2.78
CA SER A 40 14.99 -12.86 -4.04
C SER A 40 13.98 -11.71 -4.06
N ALA A 41 13.60 -11.26 -5.26
CA ALA A 41 12.72 -10.10 -5.41
C ALA A 41 11.31 -10.30 -4.79
N GLY A 42 10.84 -11.55 -4.65
CA GLY A 42 9.53 -11.87 -4.09
C GLY A 42 9.46 -11.87 -2.57
N GLU A 43 10.61 -11.96 -1.89
CA GLU A 43 10.68 -11.93 -0.42
C GLU A 43 10.56 -10.51 0.14
N TRP A 44 10.85 -9.51 -0.68
CA TRP A 44 10.75 -8.11 -0.31
C TRP A 44 9.31 -7.62 -0.34
N SER A 45 8.84 -7.09 0.78
CA SER A 45 7.60 -6.33 0.87
C SER A 45 7.81 -4.88 0.42
N ARG A 46 6.75 -4.27 -0.10
CA ARG A 46 6.65 -2.82 -0.37
C ARG A 46 5.63 -2.14 0.54
N ASP A 47 5.06 -2.89 1.48
CA ASP A 47 4.08 -2.38 2.42
C ASP A 47 4.75 -1.49 3.47
N MET A 48 4.47 -0.19 3.40
CA MET A 48 5.01 0.81 4.33
C MET A 48 4.51 0.58 5.76
N ASN A 49 3.40 -0.16 5.95
CA ASN A 49 2.90 -0.48 7.27
C ASN A 49 3.84 -1.39 8.06
N ALA A 50 4.70 -2.16 7.37
CA ALA A 50 5.71 -3.00 7.99
C ALA A 50 6.94 -2.24 8.51
N LEU A 51 7.02 -0.91 8.30
CA LEU A 51 8.13 -0.11 8.83
C LEU A 51 8.00 0.09 10.35
N PRO A 52 9.09 -0.13 11.13
CA PRO A 52 9.18 0.33 12.51
C PRO A 52 9.08 1.86 12.61
N PRO A 53 8.63 2.41 13.76
CA PRO A 53 8.42 3.84 13.97
C PRO A 53 9.75 4.61 14.14
N CYS A 54 10.56 4.65 13.08
CA CYS A 54 11.84 5.34 13.06
C CYS A 54 11.65 6.86 12.97
N THR A 55 12.20 7.58 13.95
CA THR A 55 12.10 9.05 14.06
C THR A 55 13.38 9.76 13.61
N TYR A 56 13.28 11.08 13.44
CA TYR A 56 14.47 11.91 13.20
C TYR A 56 15.53 11.78 14.31
N MET A 57 15.10 11.63 15.56
CA MET A 57 16.03 11.46 16.67
C MET A 57 16.79 10.13 16.60
N ASP A 58 16.16 9.06 16.12
CA ASP A 58 16.83 7.77 15.90
C ASP A 58 17.91 7.89 14.82
N MET A 59 17.63 8.65 13.76
CA MET A 59 18.62 8.94 12.72
C MET A 59 19.83 9.71 13.28
N VAL A 60 19.59 10.73 14.11
CA VAL A 60 20.65 11.51 14.76
C VAL A 60 21.46 10.65 15.74
N ASN A 61 20.77 9.86 16.56
CA ASN A 61 21.38 8.93 17.50
C ASN A 61 22.33 7.98 16.78
N TYR A 62 21.92 7.44 15.65
CA TYR A 62 22.77 6.57 14.86
C TYR A 62 23.92 7.33 14.16
N LEU A 63 23.62 8.34 13.35
CA LEU A 63 24.62 8.98 12.47
C LEU A 63 25.62 9.88 13.20
N VAL A 64 25.22 10.47 14.34
CA VAL A 64 26.07 11.40 15.10
C VAL A 64 26.65 10.71 16.33
N PHE A 65 25.80 10.11 17.16
CA PHE A 65 26.20 9.54 18.44
C PHE A 65 26.58 8.06 18.36
N GLY A 66 26.23 7.37 17.27
CA GLY A 66 26.61 5.98 17.02
C GLY A 66 28.13 5.81 16.97
N VAL A 67 28.61 4.66 17.43
CA VAL A 67 30.04 4.39 17.56
C VAL A 67 30.53 3.57 16.39
N SER A 68 31.58 4.07 15.71
CA SER A 68 32.24 3.35 14.63
C SER A 68 32.91 2.09 15.15
N TYR A 69 32.62 0.97 14.49
CA TYR A 69 33.28 -0.30 14.79
C TYR A 69 34.80 -0.21 14.64
N TYR A 70 35.28 0.55 13.65
CA TYR A 70 36.70 0.62 13.30
C TYR A 70 37.50 1.54 14.22
N THR A 71 36.98 2.75 14.47
CA THR A 71 37.71 3.77 15.24
C THR A 71 37.36 3.76 16.72
N LYS A 72 36.27 3.08 17.11
CA LYS A 72 35.67 3.12 18.46
C LYS A 72 35.30 4.53 18.92
N GLN A 73 35.22 5.47 17.99
CA GLN A 73 34.78 6.84 18.23
C GLN A 73 33.38 7.03 17.67
N GLN A 74 32.67 8.04 18.17
CA GLN A 74 31.40 8.46 17.60
C GLN A 74 31.55 8.81 16.12
N PHE A 75 30.55 8.49 15.31
CA PHE A 75 30.56 8.75 13.87
C PHE A 75 30.63 10.24 13.55
N LYS A 76 29.90 11.08 14.29
CA LYS A 76 29.82 12.54 14.04
C LYS A 76 29.57 12.87 12.56
N CYS A 77 28.76 12.05 11.87
CA CYS A 77 28.55 12.13 10.43
C CYS A 77 27.46 13.15 10.07
N TYR A 78 27.69 14.42 10.40
CA TYR A 78 26.75 15.53 10.12
C TYR A 78 26.39 15.65 8.64
N LYS A 79 27.34 15.36 7.74
CA LYS A 79 27.10 15.36 6.30
C LYS A 79 26.03 14.36 5.84
N SER A 80 25.85 13.26 6.57
CA SER A 80 24.80 12.29 6.27
C SER A 80 23.42 12.80 6.70
N LEU A 81 23.35 13.71 7.68
CA LEU A 81 22.11 14.42 8.02
C LEU A 81 21.74 15.48 6.96
N GLU A 82 22.70 15.98 6.18
CA GLU A 82 22.43 16.85 5.03
C GLU A 82 21.87 16.09 3.81
N SER A 83 21.85 14.75 3.87
CA SER A 83 21.39 13.91 2.75
C SER A 83 19.86 13.92 2.55
N HIS A 84 19.14 14.74 3.32
CA HIS A 84 17.73 15.06 3.09
C HIS A 84 17.50 15.60 1.66
N GLU A 85 18.42 16.41 1.14
CA GLU A 85 18.32 16.94 -0.23
C GLU A 85 18.30 15.83 -1.28
N GLN A 86 19.11 14.78 -1.11
CA GLN A 86 19.14 13.64 -2.03
C GLN A 86 17.78 12.91 -2.03
N PHE A 87 17.17 12.80 -0.86
CA PHE A 87 15.81 12.29 -0.74
C PHE A 87 14.80 13.21 -1.44
N CYS A 88 14.82 14.53 -1.18
CA CYS A 88 13.92 15.50 -1.82
C CYS A 88 14.04 15.54 -3.35
N CYS A 89 15.26 15.35 -3.88
CA CYS A 89 15.51 15.29 -5.31
C CYS A 89 15.08 13.95 -5.95
N GLY A 90 14.46 13.04 -5.21
CA GLY A 90 13.95 11.77 -5.73
C GLY A 90 15.04 10.75 -6.04
N TRP A 91 16.22 10.87 -5.44
CA TRP A 91 17.35 9.98 -5.71
C TRP A 91 17.26 8.64 -4.98
N VAL A 92 16.34 8.53 -4.02
CA VAL A 92 16.04 7.30 -3.29
C VAL A 92 14.82 6.63 -3.91
N GLN A 93 15.02 5.45 -4.47
CA GLN A 93 14.04 4.67 -5.22
C GLN A 93 13.85 3.30 -4.60
N ASP A 94 12.73 2.65 -4.92
CA ASP A 94 12.44 1.25 -4.59
C ASP A 94 12.69 0.89 -3.12
N LEU A 95 11.93 1.50 -2.19
CA LEU A 95 11.97 1.10 -0.79
C LEU A 95 11.42 -0.33 -0.65
N LYS A 96 12.22 -1.22 -0.08
CA LYS A 96 11.91 -2.63 0.11
C LYS A 96 12.12 -3.00 1.56
N ILE A 97 11.18 -3.74 2.12
CA ILE A 97 11.10 -4.06 3.54
C ILE A 97 11.09 -5.57 3.68
N TYR A 98 11.89 -6.08 4.60
CA TYR A 98 11.98 -7.51 4.89
C TYR A 98 12.11 -7.72 6.38
N THR A 99 11.28 -8.61 6.94
CA THR A 99 11.35 -8.99 8.36
C THR A 99 11.73 -10.46 8.42
N PRO A 100 12.97 -10.80 8.80
CA PRO A 100 13.41 -12.18 8.98
C PRO A 100 12.53 -12.93 10.00
N GLY A 101 12.13 -14.16 9.67
CA GLY A 101 11.48 -15.03 10.65
C GLY A 101 12.41 -15.35 11.82
N GLY A 102 11.88 -15.26 13.05
CA GLY A 102 12.65 -15.51 14.29
C GLY A 102 13.51 -14.34 14.75
N CYS A 103 13.39 -13.17 14.14
CA CYS A 103 13.98 -11.91 14.59
C CYS A 103 12.93 -10.82 14.58
N GLU A 104 13.00 -9.87 15.51
CA GLU A 104 12.09 -8.72 15.53
C GLU A 104 12.62 -7.54 14.69
N ASN A 105 13.89 -7.60 14.26
CA ASN A 105 14.49 -6.53 13.47
C ASN A 105 13.97 -6.54 12.03
N THR A 106 13.76 -5.36 11.48
CA THR A 106 13.33 -5.15 10.09
C THR A 106 14.51 -4.66 9.25
N VAL A 107 14.72 -5.27 8.10
CA VAL A 107 15.68 -4.82 7.10
C VAL A 107 14.97 -3.94 6.08
N VAL A 108 15.51 -2.76 5.84
CA VAL A 108 15.02 -1.86 4.79
C VAL A 108 16.13 -1.61 3.78
N LEU A 109 15.84 -1.86 2.51
CA LEU A 109 16.75 -1.66 1.38
C LEU A 109 16.16 -0.66 0.41
N ALA A 110 17.02 0.16 -0.20
CA ALA A 110 16.62 1.03 -1.31
C ALA A 110 17.70 1.09 -2.38
N LYS A 111 17.34 1.69 -3.51
CA LYS A 111 18.30 2.13 -4.53
C LYS A 111 18.56 3.62 -4.37
N VAL A 112 19.81 4.02 -4.31
CA VAL A 112 20.21 5.42 -4.14
C VAL A 112 21.18 5.84 -5.24
N MET A 113 20.86 6.90 -5.97
CA MET A 113 21.71 7.44 -7.03
C MET A 113 23.01 8.02 -6.47
N HIS A 114 24.06 8.01 -7.28
CA HIS A 114 25.31 8.71 -6.95
C HIS A 114 25.15 10.21 -7.15
N SER A 115 25.61 11.02 -6.19
CA SER A 115 25.54 12.48 -6.29
C SER A 115 26.43 13.08 -7.40
N GLN A 116 27.54 12.42 -7.73
CA GLN A 116 28.54 12.93 -8.68
C GLN A 116 28.60 12.14 -9.99
N ARG A 117 27.89 11.00 -10.09
CA ARG A 117 28.03 10.04 -11.20
C ARG A 117 26.68 9.45 -11.58
N LEU A 118 25.81 10.28 -12.14
CA LEU A 118 24.44 9.90 -12.52
C LEU A 118 24.38 8.78 -13.58
N SER A 119 25.45 8.58 -14.36
CA SER A 119 25.56 7.50 -15.35
C SER A 119 25.88 6.12 -14.75
N GLN A 120 26.31 6.07 -13.49
CA GLN A 120 26.62 4.81 -12.80
C GLN A 120 25.35 4.18 -12.23
N PRO A 121 25.29 2.84 -12.14
CA PRO A 121 24.14 2.17 -11.55
C PRO A 121 23.91 2.66 -10.10
N PRO A 122 22.65 2.74 -9.65
CA PRO A 122 22.34 3.11 -8.27
C PRO A 122 23.02 2.17 -7.28
N LEU A 123 23.42 2.74 -6.15
CA LEU A 123 23.92 1.98 -5.01
C LEU A 123 22.74 1.36 -4.26
N THR A 124 23.02 0.30 -3.50
CA THR A 124 21.99 -0.43 -2.75
C THR A 124 22.32 -0.42 -1.26
N PRO A 125 22.10 0.71 -0.56
CA PRO A 125 22.17 0.72 0.88
C PRO A 125 21.03 -0.09 1.51
N TRP A 126 21.31 -0.68 2.66
CA TRP A 126 20.31 -1.24 3.55
C TRP A 126 20.58 -0.84 4.99
N VAL A 127 19.52 -0.82 5.78
CA VAL A 127 19.53 -0.52 7.22
C VAL A 127 18.78 -1.61 7.97
N ILE A 128 19.19 -1.88 9.20
CA ILE A 128 18.51 -2.77 10.15
C ILE A 128 17.89 -1.87 11.21
N LEU A 129 16.57 -1.98 11.36
CA LEU A 129 15.77 -1.23 12.31
C LEU A 129 15.23 -2.18 13.37
N ALA A 130 15.36 -1.80 14.63
CA ALA A 130 14.69 -2.48 15.73
C ALA A 130 13.18 -2.17 15.71
N PRO A 131 12.34 -2.99 16.37
CA PRO A 131 10.91 -2.71 16.53
C PRO A 131 10.60 -1.34 17.14
N SER A 132 11.52 -0.81 17.95
CA SER A 132 11.44 0.51 18.57
C SER A 132 11.61 1.68 17.59
N GLY A 133 12.10 1.43 16.37
CA GLY A 133 12.51 2.47 15.42
C GLY A 133 14.01 2.76 15.45
N GLU A 134 14.76 2.25 16.44
CA GLU A 134 16.20 2.44 16.55
C GLU A 134 16.95 1.84 15.35
N VAL A 135 17.91 2.58 14.80
CA VAL A 135 18.80 2.08 13.74
C VAL A 135 19.92 1.26 14.38
N VAL A 136 19.87 -0.06 14.22
CA VAL A 136 20.85 -0.99 14.80
C VAL A 136 22.15 -0.98 14.02
N SER A 137 22.07 -1.06 12.70
CA SER A 137 23.22 -0.99 11.82
C SER A 137 22.82 -0.68 10.39
N ALA A 138 23.80 -0.31 9.57
CA ALA A 138 23.60 -0.05 8.17
C ALA A 138 24.77 -0.54 7.32
N HIS A 139 24.52 -0.65 6.03
CA HIS A 139 25.55 -0.98 5.07
C HIS A 139 25.24 -0.37 3.72
N CYS A 140 26.27 -0.04 2.95
CA CYS A 140 26.10 0.42 1.59
C CYS A 140 27.23 -0.09 0.70
N THR A 141 26.90 -0.35 -0.58
CA THR A 141 27.86 -0.82 -1.58
C THR A 141 28.89 0.23 -2.01
N CYS A 142 28.76 1.49 -1.56
CA CYS A 142 29.71 2.56 -1.85
C CYS A 142 31.00 2.42 -1.04
N MET A 143 32.08 3.08 -1.47
CA MET A 143 33.39 2.99 -0.80
C MET A 143 33.36 3.44 0.67
N ALA A 144 32.57 4.46 1.00
CA ALA A 144 32.36 4.91 2.38
C ALA A 144 31.32 4.07 3.14
N GLY A 145 30.58 3.20 2.45
CA GLY A 145 29.45 2.44 3.00
C GLY A 145 29.86 1.32 3.94
N VAL A 146 31.13 0.90 3.85
CA VAL A 146 31.75 -0.04 4.80
C VAL A 146 31.78 0.53 6.23
N ALA A 147 31.86 1.86 6.36
CA ALA A 147 31.81 2.56 7.64
C ALA A 147 30.37 2.87 8.12
N GLU A 148 29.34 2.35 7.43
CA GLU A 148 27.94 2.32 7.89
C GLU A 148 27.20 3.67 7.95
N SER A 149 27.90 4.80 7.77
CA SER A 149 27.36 6.14 7.98
C SER A 149 27.44 7.04 6.75
N CYS A 150 27.54 6.48 5.54
CA CYS A 150 27.67 7.28 4.32
C CYS A 150 26.39 8.07 3.97
N THR A 151 26.51 9.05 3.06
CA THR A 151 25.36 9.88 2.63
C THR A 151 24.21 9.07 2.03
N HIS A 152 24.51 7.94 1.38
CA HIS A 152 23.46 7.06 0.84
C HIS A 152 22.63 6.39 1.95
N VAL A 153 23.26 6.06 3.09
CA VAL A 153 22.56 5.56 4.28
C VAL A 153 21.70 6.68 4.87
N GLY A 154 22.25 7.90 4.97
CA GLY A 154 21.47 9.07 5.39
C GLY A 154 20.22 9.30 4.53
N ALA A 155 20.38 9.30 3.20
CA ALA A 155 19.27 9.46 2.26
C ALA A 155 18.20 8.35 2.41
N LEU A 156 18.63 7.09 2.60
CA LEU A 156 17.73 5.98 2.88
C LEU A 156 16.95 6.20 4.19
N LEU A 157 17.63 6.59 5.27
CA LEU A 157 16.99 6.84 6.56
C LEU A 157 15.96 7.98 6.46
N PHE A 158 16.25 9.06 5.73
CA PHE A 158 15.26 10.12 5.48
C PHE A 158 14.03 9.62 4.72
N LYS A 159 14.22 8.71 3.75
CA LYS A 159 13.09 8.10 3.04
C LYS A 159 12.25 7.24 4.00
N VAL A 160 12.89 6.51 4.92
CA VAL A 160 12.20 5.72 5.94
C VAL A 160 11.41 6.62 6.87
N GLU A 161 12.02 7.63 7.48
CA GLU A 161 11.35 8.57 8.39
C GLU A 161 10.16 9.26 7.71
N ALA A 162 10.33 9.71 6.46
CA ALA A 162 9.24 10.34 5.72
C ALA A 162 8.09 9.35 5.43
N SER A 163 8.40 8.08 5.18
CA SER A 163 7.38 7.05 4.95
C SER A 163 6.64 6.69 6.23
N VAL A 164 7.34 6.63 7.37
CA VAL A 164 6.76 6.44 8.70
C VAL A 164 5.85 7.61 9.07
N ARG A 165 6.32 8.85 8.90
CA ARG A 165 5.51 10.05 9.15
C ARG A 165 4.26 10.09 8.27
N LEU A 166 4.38 9.70 6.99
CA LEU A 166 3.23 9.67 6.08
C LEU A 166 2.21 8.61 6.51
N LYS A 167 2.66 7.44 6.98
CA LYS A 167 1.80 6.40 7.55
C LYS A 167 1.08 6.89 8.82
N GLU A 168 1.78 7.58 9.71
CA GLU A 168 1.20 8.11 10.96
C GLU A 168 0.22 9.26 10.72
N GLN A 169 0.42 10.03 9.64
CA GLN A 169 -0.46 11.12 9.23
C GLN A 169 -1.60 10.66 8.32
N ALA A 170 -1.65 9.38 7.94
CA ALA A 170 -2.73 8.85 7.11
C ALA A 170 -4.06 9.02 7.85
N THR A 171 -4.96 9.77 7.25
CA THR A 171 -6.29 10.04 7.80
C THR A 171 -7.28 8.98 7.32
N VAL A 172 -8.45 8.88 7.97
CA VAL A 172 -9.53 7.92 7.63
C VAL A 172 -10.00 8.05 6.16
N THR A 173 -9.68 9.16 5.48
CA THR A 173 -9.97 9.38 4.05
C THR A 173 -8.89 8.85 3.10
N ASP A 174 -7.70 8.51 3.59
CA ASP A 174 -6.59 7.97 2.78
C ASP A 174 -6.65 6.44 2.64
N GLU A 175 -7.37 5.75 3.54
CA GLU A 175 -7.76 4.36 3.35
C GLU A 175 -8.98 4.27 2.40
N PRO A 176 -9.04 3.27 1.50
CA PRO A 176 -10.20 3.08 0.65
C PRO A 176 -11.47 2.99 1.51
N ALA A 177 -12.40 3.92 1.29
CA ALA A 177 -13.61 4.05 2.09
C ALA A 177 -14.33 2.69 2.23
N TYR A 178 -14.31 2.11 3.43
CA TYR A 178 -15.03 0.87 3.72
C TYR A 178 -16.55 1.06 3.68
N TRP A 179 -17.01 2.32 3.72
CA TRP A 179 -18.35 2.75 3.30
C TRP A 179 -18.45 2.72 1.76
N MET A 180 -18.27 1.55 1.15
CA MET A 180 -18.54 1.39 -0.28
C MET A 180 -20.03 1.65 -0.51
N LEU A 181 -20.37 2.88 -0.92
CA LEU A 181 -21.68 3.15 -1.50
C LEU A 181 -21.85 2.22 -2.72
N PRO A 182 -23.07 1.69 -2.97
CA PRO A 182 -23.30 0.84 -4.12
C PRO A 182 -22.82 1.54 -5.39
N GLY A 183 -22.03 0.81 -6.19
CA GLY A 183 -21.30 1.37 -7.32
C GLY A 183 -22.20 2.13 -8.30
N ASN A 184 -21.62 3.13 -8.97
CA ASN A 184 -22.32 3.95 -9.95
C ASN A 184 -22.94 3.06 -11.04
N VAL A 185 -24.26 3.16 -11.22
CA VAL A 185 -24.95 2.53 -12.34
C VAL A 185 -24.61 3.34 -13.59
N ASN A 186 -23.58 2.91 -14.31
CA ASN A 186 -23.10 3.64 -15.49
C ASN A 186 -24.11 3.61 -16.66
N LYS A 187 -24.94 2.57 -16.78
CA LYS A 187 -26.03 2.46 -17.76
C LYS A 187 -27.16 1.58 -17.24
N VAL A 188 -28.40 2.05 -17.36
CA VAL A 188 -29.61 1.24 -17.17
C VAL A 188 -30.03 0.72 -18.53
N HIS A 189 -30.04 -0.60 -18.71
CA HIS A 189 -30.54 -1.22 -19.93
C HIS A 189 -32.07 -1.36 -19.86
N PRO A 190 -32.79 -1.16 -20.98
CA PRO A 190 -34.23 -1.40 -21.01
C PRO A 190 -34.52 -2.89 -20.75
N GLU A 191 -35.50 -3.17 -19.89
CA GLU A 191 -35.91 -4.52 -19.53
C GLU A 191 -37.43 -4.68 -19.63
N VAL A 192 -37.91 -5.91 -19.80
CA VAL A 192 -39.35 -6.21 -19.89
C VAL A 192 -40.01 -5.85 -18.56
N GLY A 193 -41.15 -5.14 -18.60
CA GLY A 193 -41.73 -4.48 -17.43
C GLY A 193 -41.90 -5.33 -16.17
N HIS A 194 -42.16 -6.63 -16.28
CA HIS A 194 -42.29 -7.53 -15.12
C HIS A 194 -40.96 -7.90 -14.44
N LYS A 195 -39.82 -7.60 -15.07
CA LYS A 195 -38.47 -7.79 -14.51
C LYS A 195 -37.88 -6.53 -13.88
N ILE A 196 -38.54 -5.38 -14.08
CA ILE A 196 -38.11 -4.11 -13.49
C ILE A 196 -38.49 -4.10 -12.02
N ASP A 197 -37.49 -3.89 -11.16
CA ASP A 197 -37.71 -3.64 -9.74
C ASP A 197 -38.23 -2.22 -9.53
N PHE A 198 -39.54 -2.07 -9.28
CA PHE A 198 -40.19 -0.80 -8.96
C PHE A 198 -40.11 -0.42 -7.47
N THR A 199 -39.23 -1.05 -6.70
CA THR A 199 -39.02 -0.68 -5.30
C THR A 199 -38.68 0.81 -5.20
N SER A 200 -39.45 1.55 -4.41
CA SER A 200 -39.25 2.99 -4.25
C SER A 200 -37.88 3.31 -3.65
N ALA A 201 -37.33 4.47 -3.99
CA ALA A 201 -36.05 4.92 -3.46
C ALA A 201 -36.03 4.93 -1.92
N ALA A 202 -37.15 5.29 -1.28
CA ALA A 202 -37.28 5.26 0.18
C ALA A 202 -37.22 3.83 0.75
N ALA A 203 -37.85 2.85 0.09
CA ALA A 203 -37.77 1.45 0.51
C ALA A 203 -36.37 0.87 0.30
N LYS A 204 -35.72 1.20 -0.82
CA LYS A 204 -34.35 0.79 -1.13
C LYS A 204 -33.35 1.37 -0.12
N ARG A 205 -33.51 2.65 0.27
CA ARG A 205 -32.72 3.30 1.32
C ARG A 205 -32.89 2.63 2.68
N ARG A 206 -34.13 2.33 3.09
CA ARG A 206 -34.39 1.62 4.36
C ARG A 206 -33.76 0.24 4.39
N SER A 207 -33.85 -0.51 3.28
CA SER A 207 -33.22 -1.82 3.17
C SER A 207 -31.69 -1.75 3.22
N LEU A 208 -31.10 -0.71 2.62
CA LEU A 208 -29.65 -0.50 2.66
C LEU A 208 -29.20 -0.16 4.09
N ASN A 209 -29.90 0.75 4.76
CA ASN A 209 -29.59 1.14 6.14
C ASN A 209 -29.68 -0.07 7.10
N SER A 210 -30.75 -0.85 7.02
CA SER A 210 -30.91 -2.05 7.85
C SER A 210 -29.82 -3.10 7.62
N ALA A 211 -29.31 -3.23 6.38
CA ALA A 211 -28.18 -4.10 6.07
C ALA A 211 -26.83 -3.56 6.61
N ILE A 212 -26.66 -2.23 6.64
CA ILE A 212 -25.48 -1.57 7.21
C ILE A 212 -25.46 -1.72 8.74
N ASP A 213 -26.62 -1.63 9.39
CA ASP A 213 -26.77 -1.71 10.84
C ASP A 213 -26.72 -3.16 11.38
N GLY A 214 -26.52 -4.17 10.52
CA GLY A 214 -26.37 -5.58 10.91
C GLY A 214 -27.67 -6.25 11.38
N GLU A 215 -28.83 -5.63 11.17
CA GLU A 215 -30.13 -6.19 11.55
C GLU A 215 -30.57 -7.25 10.54
N SER A 216 -30.39 -8.53 10.88
CA SER A 216 -30.94 -9.66 10.12
C SER A 216 -32.43 -9.87 10.41
N HIS A 217 -33.26 -8.89 10.06
CA HIS A 217 -34.70 -9.13 10.00
C HIS A 217 -35.04 -9.87 8.71
N SER A 218 -35.58 -11.08 8.85
CA SER A 218 -36.28 -11.78 7.77
C SER A 218 -37.22 -10.80 7.10
N ARG A 219 -37.05 -10.60 5.79
CA ARG A 219 -37.91 -9.73 4.96
C ARG A 219 -39.36 -9.84 5.43
N PRO A 220 -40.05 -8.75 5.82
CA PRO A 220 -41.50 -8.83 5.81
C PRO A 220 -41.84 -9.12 4.35
N ALA A 221 -42.35 -10.32 4.09
CA ALA A 221 -43.01 -10.61 2.83
C ALA A 221 -43.92 -9.43 2.55
N PHE A 222 -43.90 -8.91 1.32
CA PHE A 222 -44.89 -7.93 0.90
C PHE A 222 -46.23 -8.52 1.30
N ARG A 223 -46.85 -7.95 2.34
CA ARG A 223 -48.20 -8.32 2.72
C ARG A 223 -49.05 -7.59 1.70
N THR A 224 -49.03 -8.08 0.46
CA THR A 224 -50.13 -7.88 -0.45
C THR A 224 -51.31 -8.38 0.36
N ARG A 225 -52.15 -7.47 0.83
CA ARG A 225 -53.46 -7.84 1.36
C ARG A 225 -54.19 -8.39 0.14
N THR A 226 -53.97 -9.66 -0.17
CA THR A 226 -54.92 -10.47 -0.92
C THR A 226 -56.16 -10.50 -0.05
N THR A 227 -56.99 -9.47 -0.19
CA THR A 227 -58.41 -9.71 -0.06
C THR A 227 -58.67 -10.86 -1.03
N LYS A 228 -58.98 -12.04 -0.52
CA LYS A 228 -59.57 -13.10 -1.33
C LYS A 228 -60.75 -12.46 -2.03
N ALA A 229 -60.57 -12.06 -3.28
CA ALA A 229 -61.69 -11.79 -4.17
C ALA A 229 -62.21 -13.18 -4.50
N THR A 230 -63.21 -13.63 -3.75
CA THR A 230 -63.88 -14.93 -3.93
C THR A 230 -64.78 -14.94 -5.17
N THR A 231 -64.48 -14.12 -6.18
CA THR A 231 -65.30 -13.99 -7.37
C THR A 231 -64.39 -14.05 -8.57
N LEU A 232 -64.52 -15.14 -9.33
CA LEU A 232 -64.03 -15.24 -10.70
C LEU A 232 -64.55 -14.01 -11.46
N THR A 233 -63.69 -13.03 -11.71
CA THR A 233 -64.03 -11.93 -12.61
C THR A 233 -64.18 -12.54 -14.01
N PRO A 234 -65.37 -12.47 -14.64
CA PRO A 234 -65.53 -12.98 -15.99
C PRO A 234 -64.61 -12.21 -16.94
N THR A 235 -64.06 -12.92 -17.92
CA THR A 235 -63.32 -12.31 -19.04
C THR A 235 -64.18 -11.24 -19.68
N PRO A 236 -63.66 -10.01 -19.88
CA PRO A 236 -64.43 -8.92 -20.46
C PRO A 236 -64.91 -9.32 -21.86
N THR A 237 -66.18 -9.05 -22.14
CA THR A 237 -66.78 -9.35 -23.44
C THR A 237 -66.31 -8.32 -24.47
N SER A 238 -66.41 -8.61 -25.78
CA SER A 238 -65.91 -7.66 -26.79
C SER A 238 -66.64 -6.32 -26.73
N GLU A 239 -67.90 -6.31 -26.29
CA GLU A 239 -68.69 -5.08 -26.08
C GLU A 239 -68.13 -4.21 -24.94
N ASP A 240 -67.60 -4.82 -23.87
CA ASP A 240 -66.94 -4.08 -22.78
C ASP A 240 -65.64 -3.43 -23.25
N MET A 241 -64.91 -4.13 -24.13
CA MET A 241 -63.68 -3.63 -24.74
C MET A 241 -63.97 -2.50 -25.74
N ASP A 242 -65.01 -2.62 -26.54
CA ASP A 242 -65.41 -1.58 -27.50
C ASP A 242 -65.87 -0.30 -26.80
N LYS A 243 -66.59 -0.42 -25.67
CA LYS A 243 -66.90 0.73 -24.80
C LYS A 243 -65.64 1.42 -24.29
N LEU A 244 -64.69 0.66 -23.77
CA LEU A 244 -63.42 1.18 -23.27
C LEU A 244 -62.64 1.91 -24.38
N TYR A 245 -62.52 1.29 -25.56
CA TYR A 245 -61.85 1.93 -26.69
C TYR A 245 -62.58 3.19 -27.15
N SER A 246 -63.92 3.19 -27.17
CA SER A 246 -64.70 4.39 -27.50
C SER A 246 -64.46 5.54 -26.52
N ASP A 247 -64.35 5.26 -25.21
CA ASP A 247 -64.09 6.28 -24.19
C ASP A 247 -62.65 6.81 -24.28
N ILE A 248 -61.67 5.96 -24.60
CA ILE A 248 -60.28 6.37 -24.84
C ILE A 248 -60.18 7.26 -26.09
N HIS A 249 -60.94 6.94 -27.15
CA HIS A 249 -60.98 7.77 -28.35
C HIS A 249 -61.79 9.07 -28.18
N ARG A 250 -62.63 9.18 -27.14
CA ARG A 250 -63.44 10.38 -26.86
C ARG A 250 -62.67 11.48 -26.13
N THR A 251 -61.44 11.24 -25.66
CA THR A 251 -60.59 12.32 -25.13
C THR A 251 -60.01 13.14 -26.29
N GLY A 252 -60.87 13.97 -26.90
CA GLY A 252 -60.53 14.95 -27.91
C GLY A 252 -59.77 16.14 -27.32
N THR A 253 -58.74 16.55 -28.05
CA THR A 253 -58.23 17.93 -28.22
C THR A 253 -58.77 18.97 -27.24
N ARG A 254 -57.92 19.36 -26.27
CA ARG A 254 -58.11 20.56 -25.45
C ARG A 254 -58.10 21.79 -26.37
N ALA A 255 -59.26 22.40 -26.59
CA ALA A 255 -59.37 23.69 -27.25
C ALA A 255 -58.63 24.77 -26.43
N GLN A 256 -58.04 25.74 -27.14
CA GLN A 256 -57.21 26.85 -26.63
C GLN A 256 -57.84 27.61 -25.47
#